data_AF-A0A4S8M610-F1
#
_entry.id   AF-A0A4S8M610-F1
#
_cell.length_a   1.000
_cell.length_b   1.000
_cell.length_c   1.000
_cell.angle_alpha   90.00
_cell.angle_beta   90.00
_cell.angle_gamma   90.00
#
_symmetry.space_group_name_H-M   'P 1'
#
loop_
_entity.id
_entity.type
_entity.pdbx_description
1 polymer ?
#
loop_
_entity_poly.entity_id
_entity_poly.type
_entity_poly.pdbx_seq_one_letter_code
_entity_poly.pdbx_strand_id
1 'polypeptide(L)'
;DNEIARYNQEIDRLPLTLSALETRRDGLIRGRDIQQSRISPVRKLPVEILGDIFALCAHFPERDEKEQLSAHRRRNKVTSITPSLPILSISQTCGLWRKLCLSRPELWTDIRVHF
;
A
#
# COMPACT_ATOMS: atom_id res chain seq x y z
N ASP A 1 52.69 2.19 -6.40
CA ASP A 1 52.02 3.52 -6.42
C ASP A 1 50.98 3.68 -7.53
N ASN A 2 51.31 3.45 -8.81
CA ASN A 2 50.35 3.64 -9.92
C ASN A 2 49.11 2.72 -9.89
N GLU A 3 49.28 1.45 -9.51
CA GLU A 3 48.14 0.52 -9.39
C GLU A 3 47.20 0.88 -8.24
N ILE A 4 47.74 1.36 -7.13
CA ILE A 4 46.96 1.82 -5.97
C ILE A 4 46.12 3.04 -6.36
N ALA A 5 46.71 4.00 -7.07
CA ALA A 5 45.98 5.17 -7.57
C ALA A 5 44.83 4.78 -8.52
N ARG A 6 45.06 3.80 -9.40
CA ARG A 6 44.02 3.26 -10.29
C ARG A 6 42.87 2.63 -9.52
N TYR A 7 43.16 1.75 -8.55
CA TYR A 7 42.10 1.12 -7.76
C TYR A 7 41.35 2.12 -6.89
N ASN A 8 42.01 3.14 -6.35
CA ASN A 8 41.33 4.23 -5.64
C ASN A 8 40.35 4.98 -6.55
N GLN A 9 40.75 5.27 -7.79
CA GLN A 9 39.87 5.90 -8.78
C GLN A 9 38.66 5.01 -9.13
N GLU A 10 38.86 3.68 -9.23
CA GLU A 10 37.77 2.73 -9.44
C GLU A 10 36.83 2.67 -8.22
N ILE A 11 37.38 2.68 -6.99
CA ILE A 11 36.62 2.73 -5.74
C ILE A 11 35.76 4.00 -5.65
N ASP A 12 36.25 5.14 -6.12
CA ASP A 12 35.48 6.39 -6.12
C ASP A 12 34.39 6.39 -7.20
N ARG A 13 34.65 5.75 -8.34
CA ARG A 13 33.73 5.74 -9.50
C ARG A 13 32.59 4.74 -9.36
N LEU A 14 32.84 3.58 -8.77
CA LEU A 14 31.85 2.50 -8.69
C LEU A 14 30.59 2.89 -7.88
N PRO A 15 30.68 3.54 -6.70
CA PRO A 15 29.52 4.01 -5.95
C PRO A 15 28.66 5.01 -6.72
N LEU A 16 29.29 5.92 -7.47
CA LEU A 16 28.57 6.88 -8.31
C LEU A 16 27.78 6.16 -9.41
N THR A 17 28.41 5.17 -10.04
CA THR A 17 27.78 4.35 -11.08
C THR A 17 26.63 3.53 -10.50
N LEU A 18 26.83 2.94 -9.33
CA LEU A 18 25.83 2.16 -8.61
C LEU A 18 24.62 3.02 -8.25
N SER A 19 24.84 4.20 -7.65
CA SER A 19 23.76 5.13 -7.29
C SER A 19 22.95 5.60 -8.50
N ALA A 20 23.61 5.86 -9.63
CA ALA A 20 22.93 6.22 -10.87
C ALA A 20 22.05 5.07 -11.40
N LEU A 21 22.55 3.84 -11.36
CA LEU A 21 21.79 2.64 -11.75
C LEU A 21 20.61 2.37 -10.81
N GLU A 22 20.79 2.52 -9.50
CA GLU A 22 19.72 2.39 -8.52
C GLU A 22 18.63 3.43 -8.75
N THR A 23 19.00 4.69 -8.94
CA THR A 23 18.06 5.77 -9.24
C THR A 23 17.23 5.47 -10.50
N ARG A 24 17.89 4.96 -11.55
CA ARG A 24 17.22 4.57 -12.80
C ARG A 24 16.29 3.37 -12.60
N ARG A 25 16.75 2.32 -11.91
CA ARG A 25 15.95 1.15 -11.54
C ARG A 25 14.69 1.58 -10.79
N ASP A 26 14.84 2.42 -9.78
CA ASP A 26 13.73 2.86 -8.95
C ASP A 26 12.75 3.73 -9.75
N GLY A 27 13.24 4.55 -10.69
CA GLY A 27 12.40 5.25 -11.65
C GLY A 27 11.56 4.31 -12.52
N LEU A 28 12.17 3.25 -13.05
CA LEU A 28 11.47 2.24 -13.85
C LEU A 28 10.45 1.45 -13.04
N ILE A 29 10.79 1.07 -11.80
CA ILE A 29 9.86 0.41 -10.87
C ILE A 29 8.64 1.30 -10.62
N ARG A 30 8.85 2.57 -10.28
CA ARG A 30 7.74 3.53 -10.09
C ARG A 30 6.87 3.64 -11.35
N GLY A 31 7.48 3.75 -12.53
CA GLY A 31 6.76 3.82 -13.79
C GLY A 31 5.89 2.58 -14.05
N ARG A 32 6.46 1.39 -13.87
CA ARG A 32 5.75 0.12 -13.97
C ARG A 32 4.60 0.03 -12.97
N ASP A 33 4.82 0.40 -11.72
CA ASP A 33 3.80 0.28 -10.67
C ASP A 33 2.63 1.24 -10.95
N ILE A 34 2.90 2.45 -11.48
CA ILE A 34 1.86 3.37 -11.97
C ILE A 34 1.05 2.73 -13.11
N GLN A 35 1.71 2.16 -14.11
CA GLN A 35 1.04 1.50 -15.24
C GLN A 35 0.21 0.30 -14.77
N GLN A 36 0.77 -0.55 -13.91
CA GLN A 36 0.09 -1.69 -13.31
C GLN A 36 -1.15 -1.25 -12.53
N SER A 37 -1.05 -0.14 -11.80
CA SER A 37 -2.19 0.41 -11.08
C SER A 37 -3.32 0.85 -12.02
N ARG A 38 -3.00 1.36 -13.22
CA ARG A 38 -3.99 1.82 -14.22
C ARG A 38 -4.73 0.66 -14.87
N ILE A 39 -4.05 -0.46 -15.13
CA ILE A 39 -4.68 -1.66 -15.71
C ILE A 39 -5.32 -2.57 -14.64
N SER A 40 -5.19 -2.21 -13.37
CA SER A 40 -5.72 -2.98 -12.25
C SER A 40 -7.23 -3.26 -12.43
N PRO A 41 -7.68 -4.52 -12.27
CA PRO A 41 -9.07 -4.90 -12.41
C PRO A 41 -10.04 -4.04 -11.60
N VAL A 42 -9.61 -3.53 -10.44
CA VAL A 42 -10.48 -2.72 -9.57
C VAL A 42 -10.87 -1.37 -10.17
N ARG A 43 -10.13 -0.87 -11.16
CA ARG A 43 -10.51 0.35 -11.91
C ARG A 43 -11.47 0.06 -13.06
N LYS A 44 -11.67 -1.21 -13.41
CA LYS A 44 -12.64 -1.65 -14.43
C LYS A 44 -14.01 -1.93 -13.82
N LEU A 45 -14.10 -1.99 -12.49
CA LEU A 45 -15.34 -2.26 -11.80
C LEU A 45 -16.18 -0.97 -11.73
N PRO A 46 -17.50 -1.03 -12.01
CA PRO A 46 -18.41 0.08 -11.78
C PRO A 46 -18.38 0.52 -10.31
N VAL A 47 -18.59 1.81 -10.08
CA VAL A 47 -18.50 2.43 -8.75
C VAL A 47 -19.64 1.98 -7.82
N GLU A 48 -20.73 1.47 -8.40
CA GLU A 48 -21.86 0.87 -7.71
C GLU A 48 -21.41 -0.41 -7.04
N ILE A 49 -20.85 -1.35 -7.81
CA ILE A 49 -20.37 -2.65 -7.31
C ILE A 49 -19.22 -2.46 -6.32
N LEU A 50 -18.33 -1.50 -6.58
CA LEU A 50 -17.26 -1.17 -5.64
C LEU A 50 -17.81 -0.68 -4.28
N GLY A 51 -18.92 0.07 -4.31
CA GLY A 51 -19.66 0.47 -3.13
C GLY A 51 -20.26 -0.70 -2.36
N ASP A 52 -20.90 -1.62 -3.07
CA ASP A 52 -21.51 -2.82 -2.47
C ASP A 52 -20.44 -3.68 -1.79
N ILE A 53 -19.27 -3.84 -2.43
CA ILE A 53 -18.12 -4.51 -1.82
C ILE A 53 -17.67 -3.78 -0.54
N PHE A 54 -17.59 -2.45 -0.55
CA PHE A 54 -17.20 -1.69 0.63
C PHE A 54 -18.21 -1.82 1.77
N ALA A 55 -19.50 -1.85 1.48
CA ALA A 55 -20.54 -2.09 2.47
C ALA A 55 -20.40 -3.48 3.10
N LEU A 56 -20.19 -4.51 2.28
CA LEU A 56 -19.92 -5.86 2.78
C LEU A 56 -18.68 -5.91 3.67
N CYS A 57 -17.60 -5.24 3.27
CA CYS A 57 -16.36 -5.19 4.06
C CYS A 57 -16.50 -4.39 5.36
N ALA A 58 -17.29 -3.30 5.37
CA ALA A 58 -17.50 -2.47 6.54
C ALA A 58 -18.32 -3.19 7.62
N HIS A 59 -19.30 -4.00 7.20
CA HIS A 59 -20.20 -4.72 8.11
C HIS A 59 -19.83 -6.19 8.33
N PHE A 60 -18.66 -6.64 7.84
CA PHE A 60 -18.24 -8.01 8.01
C PHE A 60 -17.99 -8.26 9.51
N PRO A 61 -18.70 -9.20 10.16
CA PRO A 61 -18.48 -9.50 11.57
C PRO A 61 -17.02 -9.90 11.76
N GLU A 62 -16.37 -9.35 12.79
CA GLU A 62 -14.99 -9.67 13.16
C GLU A 62 -14.85 -11.19 13.21
N ARG A 63 -14.24 -11.76 12.16
CA ARG A 63 -13.88 -13.17 12.15
C ARG A 63 -12.80 -13.32 13.21
N ASP A 64 -13.01 -14.25 14.15
CA ASP A 64 -12.15 -14.53 15.32
C ASP A 64 -10.69 -14.12 15.06
N GLU A 65 -10.15 -13.24 15.90
CA GLU A 65 -8.82 -12.63 15.75
C GLU A 65 -7.69 -13.65 15.48
N LYS A 66 -7.92 -14.91 15.87
CA LYS A 66 -7.02 -16.05 15.63
C LYS A 66 -6.83 -16.40 14.15
N GLU A 67 -7.83 -16.18 13.29
CA GLU A 67 -7.73 -16.53 11.86
C GLU A 67 -7.04 -15.42 11.04
N GLN A 68 -7.19 -14.16 11.45
CA GLN A 68 -6.62 -12.99 10.77
C GLN A 68 -5.09 -12.91 10.86
N LEU A 69 -4.51 -13.53 11.90
CA LEU A 69 -3.05 -13.60 12.11
C LEU A 69 -2.31 -14.41 11.03
N SER A 70 -3.02 -15.25 10.25
CA SER A 70 -2.39 -16.07 9.21
C SER A 70 -2.18 -15.35 7.88
N ALA A 71 -2.98 -14.32 7.58
CA ALA A 71 -3.00 -13.71 6.24
C ALA A 71 -2.17 -12.42 6.12
N HIS A 72 -1.94 -11.66 7.20
CA HIS A 72 -1.52 -10.25 7.07
C HIS A 72 -0.31 -9.78 7.88
N ARG A 73 0.49 -10.63 8.54
CA ARG A 73 1.69 -10.14 9.26
C ARG A 73 3.00 -10.90 9.00
N ARG A 74 3.60 -10.60 7.84
CA ARG A 74 5.02 -10.20 7.73
C ARG A 74 5.18 -8.67 7.60
N ARG A 75 4.44 -7.87 8.36
CA ARG A 75 4.73 -6.43 8.50
C ARG A 75 4.38 -5.89 9.87
N ASN A 76 5.45 -5.63 10.62
CA ASN A 76 5.61 -4.70 11.72
C ASN A 76 4.50 -4.66 12.76
N LYS A 77 4.81 -5.30 13.89
CA LYS A 77 4.24 -5.11 15.22
C LYS A 77 4.48 -3.66 15.66
N VAL A 78 3.62 -2.75 15.22
CA VAL A 78 3.46 -1.44 15.87
C VAL A 78 2.19 -1.53 16.70
N THR A 79 2.39 -1.38 18.00
CA THR A 79 1.38 -1.04 19.00
C THR A 79 0.74 0.27 18.60
N SER A 80 -0.48 0.23 18.11
CA SER A 80 -1.35 1.40 18.03
C SER A 80 -2.76 0.91 18.24
N ILE A 81 -3.49 1.63 19.07
CA ILE A 81 -4.95 1.62 19.18
C ILE A 81 -5.44 1.90 17.75
N THR A 82 -5.57 0.85 16.95
CA THR A 82 -6.08 0.96 15.60
C THR A 82 -7.50 0.46 15.74
N PRO A 83 -8.50 1.36 15.81
CA PRO A 83 -9.87 0.90 15.82
C PRO A 83 -10.04 0.00 14.59
N SER A 84 -10.61 -1.19 14.77
CA SER A 84 -10.87 -2.17 13.71
C SER A 84 -11.94 -1.57 12.79
N LEU A 85 -11.54 -0.62 11.96
CA LEU A 85 -12.41 0.08 11.03
C LEU A 85 -11.96 -0.32 9.63
N PRO A 86 -12.52 -1.41 9.08
CA PRO A 86 -12.28 -1.82 7.70
C PRO A 86 -12.45 -0.64 6.73
N ILE A 87 -13.43 0.24 6.99
CA ILE A 87 -13.70 1.40 6.16
C ILE A 87 -12.56 2.44 6.14
N LEU A 88 -11.87 2.64 7.28
CA LEU A 88 -10.69 3.51 7.32
C LEU A 88 -9.59 2.94 6.43
N SER A 89 -9.30 1.65 6.55
CA SER A 89 -8.30 0.96 5.73
C SER A 89 -8.63 1.05 4.23
N ILE A 90 -9.90 0.85 3.87
CA ILE A 90 -10.38 0.95 2.48
C ILE A 90 -10.21 2.39 1.95
N SER A 91 -10.58 3.40 2.72
CA SER A 91 -10.50 4.82 2.31
C SER A 91 -9.07 5.34 2.11
N GLN A 92 -8.07 4.66 2.66
CA GLN A 92 -6.66 5.06 2.56
C GLN A 92 -5.97 4.55 1.28
N THR A 93 -6.58 3.61 0.56
CA THR A 93 -5.96 2.94 -0.61
C THR A 93 -5.68 3.88 -1.80
N CYS A 94 -6.67 4.66 -2.26
CA CYS A 94 -6.51 5.61 -3.35
C CYS A 94 -7.58 6.71 -3.33
N GLY A 95 -7.38 7.77 -4.14
CA GLY A 95 -8.31 8.90 -4.21
C GLY A 95 -9.72 8.54 -4.69
N LEU A 96 -9.87 7.55 -5.58
CA LEU A 96 -11.19 7.08 -6.04
C LEU A 96 -11.97 6.42 -4.91
N TRP A 97 -11.33 5.48 -4.20
CA TRP A 97 -11.96 4.76 -3.09
C TRP A 97 -12.31 5.72 -1.96
N ARG A 98 -11.42 6.66 -1.64
CA ARG A 98 -11.70 7.72 -0.67
C ARG A 98 -12.95 8.53 -1.03
N LYS A 99 -13.06 8.99 -2.29
CA LYS A 99 -14.24 9.74 -2.75
C LYS A 99 -15.52 8.92 -2.61
N LEU A 100 -15.48 7.64 -2.97
CA LEU A 100 -16.63 6.75 -2.84
C LEU A 100 -17.03 6.51 -1.38
N CYS A 101 -16.06 6.24 -0.51
CA CYS A 101 -16.32 6.10 0.93
C CYS A 101 -16.93 7.37 1.53
N LEU A 102 -16.46 8.56 1.13
CA LEU A 102 -17.00 9.83 1.62
C LEU A 102 -18.38 10.16 1.04
N SER A 103 -18.69 9.70 -0.16
CA SER A 103 -20.02 9.89 -0.78
C SER A 103 -21.12 8.99 -0.19
N ARG A 104 -20.75 8.00 0.62
CA ARG A 104 -21.64 6.99 1.20
C ARG A 104 -21.53 6.99 2.73
N PRO A 105 -22.24 7.90 3.42
CA PRO A 105 -22.19 8.01 4.88
C PRO A 105 -22.57 6.71 5.60
N GLU A 106 -23.36 5.84 4.98
CA GLU A 106 -23.82 4.57 5.54
C GLU A 106 -22.64 3.67 5.96
N LEU A 107 -21.51 3.76 5.24
CA LEU A 107 -20.30 2.98 5.50
C LEU A 107 -19.59 3.36 6.80
N TRP A 108 -19.96 4.48 7.42
CA TRP A 108 -19.35 5.03 8.64
C TRP A 108 -20.22 4.87 9.88
N THR A 109 -21.32 4.12 9.78
CA THR A 109 -22.31 4.00 10.85
C THR A 109 -21.94 3.02 11.96
N ASP A 110 -21.06 2.05 11.70
CA ASP A 110 -20.57 1.06 12.69
C ASP A 110 -19.10 1.34 13.00
N ILE A 111 -18.85 2.24 13.95
CA ILE A 111 -17.50 2.54 14.45
C ILE A 111 -17.34 1.91 15.83
N ARG A 112 -16.60 0.81 15.88
CA ARG A 112 -16.26 0.13 17.13
C ARG A 112 -14.92 0.63 17.66
N VAL A 113 -14.94 1.12 18.90
CA VAL A 113 -13.74 1.52 19.62
C VAL A 113 -13.51 0.50 20.72
N HIS A 114 -12.48 -0.32 20.55
CA HIS A 114 -12.03 -1.27 21.56
C HIS A 114 -11.06 -0.55 22.52
N PHE A 115 -11.26 -0.72 23.84
CA PHE A 115 -10.45 -0.12 24.90
C PHE A 115 -9.44 -1.12 25.47
#